data_AF-A0A926UC33-F1
#
_entry.id   AF-A0A926UC33-F1
#
_cell.length_a   1.000
_cell.length_b   1.000
_cell.length_c   1.000
_cell.angle_alpha   90.00
_cell.angle_beta   90.00
_cell.angle_gamma   90.00
#
_symmetry.space_group_name_H-M   'P 1'
#
loop_
_entity.id
_entity.type
_entity.pdbx_description
1 polymer ?
#
loop_
_entity_poly.entity_id
_entity_poly.type
_entity_poly.pdbx_seq_one_letter_code
_entity_poly.pdbx_strand_id
1 'polypeptide(L)'
;MRLNRFNTIAVLFVATALTLLKDVPAAQAATTRLFGLTESNTLLSFDPNDPAETRRLSVTGINGTLLGIDFRSANGLLYGVTDKNGIYTIDLVTGAATLQNSLSPLGFTSGQQSGLDFNPAADRLRLVGSNDQNFRINVDTGVVADFDLNTVGVQPDASLAYAPGDVNAGVDPNITAAAYTNAFRGAPAGRTTQLYGIDFAQDVLVLQNPPNAGTLNTVGSLGVDFGALGGFDIFSPSKGINTAFAASGSTLYKIDLPTGKATAQGTIGRGDTPLIGLAATSVPEPATLSSLIGLGIVGLLSRRRRSAQ
;
A
#
# COMPACT_ATOMS: atom_id res chain seq x y z
N MET A 1 34.72 81.78 32.75
CA MET A 1 33.82 82.60 31.90
C MET A 1 33.04 81.64 31.01
N ARG A 2 31.71 81.79 30.96
CA ARG A 2 30.68 80.93 30.31
C ARG A 2 31.00 80.65 28.82
N LEU A 3 30.60 79.56 28.17
CA LEU A 3 29.23 79.08 27.95
C LEU A 3 29.14 77.56 27.65
N ASN A 4 28.02 76.98 28.09
CA ASN A 4 27.52 75.63 27.79
C ASN A 4 27.29 75.38 26.29
N ARG A 5 27.63 74.17 25.83
CA ARG A 5 27.26 73.64 24.53
C ARG A 5 25.90 72.92 24.64
N PHE A 6 24.90 73.43 23.91
CA PHE A 6 23.73 72.67 23.52
C PHE A 6 24.07 71.89 22.23
N ASN A 7 23.70 70.61 22.15
CA ASN A 7 23.05 70.03 20.98
C ASN A 7 22.59 68.59 21.25
N THR A 8 21.29 68.48 21.52
CA THR A 8 20.30 67.60 20.88
C THR A 8 20.68 66.13 20.65
N ILE A 9 20.10 65.25 21.48
CA ILE A 9 20.01 63.80 21.26
C ILE A 9 18.90 63.54 20.23
N ALA A 10 19.25 63.03 19.06
CA ALA A 10 18.31 62.40 18.14
C ALA A 10 18.27 60.89 18.44
N VAL A 11 17.14 60.42 18.98
CA VAL A 11 16.87 59.00 19.23
C VAL A 11 16.43 58.37 17.90
N LEU A 12 17.27 57.49 17.35
CA LEU A 12 16.92 56.67 16.18
C LEU A 12 16.30 55.36 16.68
N PHE A 13 14.98 55.20 16.48
CA PHE A 13 14.28 53.93 16.71
C PHE A 13 14.71 52.91 15.66
N VAL A 14 15.43 51.86 16.08
CA VAL A 14 15.65 50.65 15.28
C VAL A 14 14.42 49.76 15.47
N ALA A 15 13.56 49.69 14.45
CA ALA A 15 12.49 48.69 14.40
C ALA A 15 13.07 47.38 13.85
N THR A 16 13.38 46.45 14.74
CA THR A 16 13.66 45.04 14.39
C THR A 16 12.34 44.35 14.04
N ALA A 17 12.08 44.15 12.76
CA ALA A 17 11.01 43.28 12.30
C ALA A 17 11.43 41.82 12.52
N LEU A 18 10.92 41.23 13.61
CA LEU A 18 11.01 39.79 13.88
C LEU A 18 9.98 39.08 12.97
N THR A 19 10.43 38.56 11.83
CA THR A 19 9.58 37.69 11.00
C THR A 19 9.35 36.37 11.74
N LEU A 20 8.11 36.20 12.21
CA LEU A 20 7.56 34.94 12.70
C LEU A 20 7.69 33.90 11.56
N LEU A 21 8.70 33.05 11.61
CA LEU A 21 8.69 31.78 10.88
C LEU A 21 7.50 31.00 11.45
N LYS A 22 6.43 30.89 10.66
CA LYS A 22 5.38 29.89 10.92
C LYS A 22 6.08 28.55 10.95
N ASP A 23 6.03 27.86 12.09
CA ASP A 23 6.34 26.44 12.18
C ASP A 23 5.44 25.72 11.17
N VAL A 24 5.96 25.50 9.97
CA VAL A 24 5.43 24.47 9.08
C VAL A 24 5.83 23.18 9.78
N PRO A 25 4.89 22.38 10.32
CA PRO A 25 5.25 21.10 10.90
C PRO A 25 6.02 20.34 9.82
N ALA A 26 7.27 19.96 10.13
CA ALA A 26 8.05 19.09 9.27
C ALA A 26 7.16 17.89 8.94
N ALA A 27 6.97 17.62 7.65
CA ALA A 27 6.22 16.46 7.21
C ALA A 27 6.80 15.24 7.92
N GLN A 28 6.02 14.63 8.81
CA GLN A 28 6.40 13.44 9.54
C GLN A 28 6.86 12.41 8.50
N ALA A 29 8.12 11.95 8.57
CA ALA A 29 8.62 10.94 7.65
C ALA A 29 7.84 9.66 7.92
N ALA A 30 6.82 9.37 7.12
CA ALA A 30 6.02 8.18 7.30
C ALA A 30 6.86 6.97 6.91
N THR A 31 6.98 5.99 7.81
CA THR A 31 7.69 4.74 7.56
C THR A 31 6.77 3.76 6.83
N THR A 32 7.35 2.96 5.94
CA THR A 32 6.62 1.90 5.23
C THR A 32 6.34 0.75 6.19
N ARG A 33 5.11 0.25 6.19
CA ARG A 33 4.72 -0.96 6.90
C ARG A 33 4.16 -1.97 5.91
N LEU A 34 4.59 -3.22 6.02
CA LEU A 34 4.07 -4.33 5.24
C LEU A 34 3.12 -5.18 6.07
N PHE A 35 2.11 -5.73 5.40
CA PHE A 35 1.13 -6.67 5.92
C PHE A 35 1.14 -7.92 5.05
N GLY A 36 1.71 -9.01 5.56
CA GLY A 36 1.66 -10.33 4.93
C GLY A 36 0.38 -11.06 5.29
N LEU A 37 -0.30 -11.65 4.30
CA LEU A 37 -1.46 -12.52 4.52
C LEU A 37 -1.01 -13.98 4.56
N THR A 38 -1.46 -14.72 5.57
CA THR A 38 -1.24 -16.16 5.72
C THR A 38 -2.45 -16.96 5.23
N GLU A 39 -2.26 -18.24 4.91
CA GLU A 39 -3.36 -19.14 4.49
C GLU A 39 -4.48 -19.27 5.54
N SER A 40 -4.16 -19.06 6.82
CA SER A 40 -5.11 -19.16 7.92
C SER A 40 -5.76 -17.81 8.28
N ASN A 41 -5.94 -16.92 7.29
CA ASN A 41 -6.56 -15.61 7.46
C ASN A 41 -5.94 -14.74 8.58
N THR A 42 -4.61 -14.81 8.76
CA THR A 42 -3.90 -13.99 9.74
C THR A 42 -2.96 -13.02 9.02
N LEU A 43 -2.95 -11.76 9.49
CA LEU A 43 -2.04 -10.72 9.02
C LEU A 43 -0.77 -10.72 9.87
N LEU A 44 0.39 -10.70 9.21
CA LEU A 44 1.70 -10.41 9.80
C LEU A 44 2.09 -8.98 9.44
N SER A 45 2.17 -8.08 10.42
CA SER A 45 2.66 -6.72 10.19
C SER A 45 4.10 -6.55 10.62
N PHE A 46 4.95 -5.98 9.77
CA PHE A 46 6.41 -5.83 10.00
C PHE A 46 7.01 -4.66 9.22
N ASP A 47 8.15 -4.17 9.68
CA ASP A 47 8.96 -3.17 8.97
C ASP A 47 9.79 -3.90 7.88
N PRO A 48 9.81 -3.42 6.62
CA PRO A 48 10.63 -4.04 5.58
C PRO A 48 12.14 -4.06 5.87
N ASN A 49 12.63 -3.19 6.77
CA ASN A 49 14.04 -3.17 7.19
C ASN A 49 14.32 -4.10 8.38
N ASP A 50 13.28 -4.61 9.03
CA ASP A 50 13.38 -5.60 10.12
C ASP A 50 12.24 -6.63 9.99
N PRO A 51 12.27 -7.49 8.95
CA PRO A 51 11.16 -8.40 8.65
C PRO A 51 10.96 -9.50 9.70
N ALA A 52 11.95 -9.75 10.57
CA ALA A 52 11.86 -10.76 11.62
C ALA A 52 10.88 -10.35 12.74
N GLU A 53 10.75 -9.05 13.00
CA GLU A 53 9.87 -8.51 14.03
C GLU A 53 8.44 -8.33 13.52
N THR A 54 7.58 -9.32 13.84
CA THR A 54 6.21 -9.40 13.35
C THR A 54 5.17 -9.26 14.45
N ARG A 55 4.09 -8.52 14.17
CA ARG A 55 2.85 -8.55 14.96
C ARG A 55 1.78 -9.32 14.20
N ARG A 56 1.19 -10.31 14.86
CA ARG A 56 0.09 -11.14 14.33
C ARG A 56 -1.27 -10.54 14.63
N LEU A 57 -2.18 -10.60 13.66
CA LEU A 57 -3.58 -10.22 13.81
C LEU A 57 -4.48 -11.16 13.01
N SER A 58 -5.28 -11.98 13.69
CA SER A 58 -6.22 -12.88 13.02
C SER A 58 -7.42 -12.09 12.49
N VAL A 59 -7.78 -12.34 11.24
CA VAL A 59 -8.98 -11.75 10.61
C VAL A 59 -10.21 -12.55 11.05
N THR A 60 -11.25 -11.84 11.49
CA THR A 60 -12.51 -12.43 11.97
C THR A 60 -13.70 -11.81 11.25
N GLY A 61 -14.87 -12.46 11.30
CA GLY A 61 -16.10 -11.93 10.68
C GLY A 61 -16.20 -12.14 9.15
N ILE A 62 -15.31 -12.94 8.56
CA ILE A 62 -15.34 -13.33 7.15
C ILE A 62 -15.99 -14.71 6.95
N ASN A 63 -16.54 -14.93 5.75
CA ASN A 63 -16.94 -16.25 5.26
C ASN A 63 -15.93 -16.74 4.22
N GLY A 64 -15.30 -17.89 4.49
CA GLY A 64 -14.28 -18.48 3.62
C GLY A 64 -12.84 -18.11 3.96
N THR A 65 -11.95 -18.31 2.99
CA THR A 65 -10.51 -17.97 3.07
C THR A 65 -10.22 -16.75 2.21
N LEU A 66 -9.37 -15.85 2.70
CA LEU A 66 -8.91 -14.70 1.93
C LEU A 66 -8.02 -15.17 0.78
N LEU A 67 -8.24 -14.60 -0.39
CA LEU A 67 -7.46 -14.84 -1.61
C LEU A 67 -6.29 -13.87 -1.70
N GLY A 68 -6.47 -12.65 -1.20
CA GLY A 68 -5.47 -11.60 -1.17
C GLY A 68 -5.97 -10.37 -0.39
N ILE A 69 -5.09 -9.40 -0.18
CA ILE A 69 -5.37 -8.14 0.51
C ILE A 69 -4.66 -6.98 -0.19
N ASP A 70 -5.24 -5.79 -0.15
CA ASP A 70 -4.57 -4.55 -0.56
C ASP A 70 -5.26 -3.28 0.01
N PHE A 71 -4.51 -2.19 0.11
CA PHE A 71 -4.98 -0.88 0.52
C PHE A 71 -5.55 -0.08 -0.66
N ARG A 72 -6.84 0.28 -0.57
CA ARG A 72 -7.44 1.17 -1.57
C ARG A 72 -6.94 2.60 -1.38
N SER A 73 -6.18 3.14 -2.32
CA SER A 73 -5.59 4.49 -2.19
C SER A 73 -6.61 5.63 -1.96
N ALA A 74 -7.87 5.46 -2.40
CA ALA A 74 -8.94 6.46 -2.30
C ALA A 74 -9.44 6.68 -0.85
N ASN A 75 -9.44 5.64 -0.01
CA ASN A 75 -9.91 5.73 1.39
C ASN A 75 -8.89 5.21 2.41
N GLY A 76 -7.86 4.49 1.95
CA GLY A 76 -6.77 3.96 2.76
C GLY A 76 -7.15 2.80 3.68
N LEU A 77 -8.29 2.15 3.42
CA LEU A 77 -8.71 0.94 4.12
C LEU A 77 -8.06 -0.29 3.50
N LEU A 78 -7.75 -1.29 4.32
CA LEU A 78 -7.32 -2.61 3.84
C LEU A 78 -8.56 -3.38 3.39
N TYR A 79 -8.57 -3.84 2.15
CA TYR A 79 -9.59 -4.74 1.62
C TYR A 79 -9.03 -6.16 1.50
N GLY A 80 -9.93 -7.13 1.51
CA GLY A 80 -9.65 -8.50 1.12
C GLY A 80 -10.85 -9.13 0.41
N VAL A 81 -10.59 -10.11 -0.46
CA VAL A 81 -11.61 -10.89 -1.16
C VAL A 81 -11.52 -12.33 -0.70
N THR A 82 -12.64 -13.00 -0.46
CA THR A 82 -12.67 -14.42 -0.06
C THR A 82 -13.00 -15.37 -1.20
N ASP A 83 -12.67 -16.65 -1.03
CA ASP A 83 -13.05 -17.76 -1.93
C ASP A 83 -14.58 -17.98 -2.02
N LYS A 84 -15.35 -17.34 -1.13
CA LYS A 84 -16.82 -17.26 -1.18
C LYS A 84 -17.33 -15.95 -1.78
N ASN A 85 -16.49 -15.28 -2.58
CA ASN A 85 -16.78 -14.04 -3.29
C ASN A 85 -17.06 -12.83 -2.40
N GLY A 86 -16.83 -12.90 -1.09
CA GLY A 86 -17.06 -11.76 -0.20
C GLY A 86 -15.95 -10.72 -0.32
N ILE A 87 -16.30 -9.45 -0.46
CA ILE A 87 -15.37 -8.31 -0.45
C ILE A 87 -15.49 -7.64 0.90
N TYR A 88 -14.40 -7.61 1.67
CA TYR A 88 -14.38 -7.11 3.03
C TYR A 88 -13.40 -5.95 3.18
N THR A 89 -13.69 -5.03 4.10
CA THR A 89 -12.68 -4.15 4.71
C THR A 89 -12.24 -4.75 6.04
N ILE A 90 -10.96 -4.66 6.40
CA ILE A 90 -10.38 -5.26 7.61
C ILE A 90 -9.84 -4.15 8.52
N ASP A 91 -10.27 -4.15 9.78
CA ASP A 91 -9.74 -3.25 10.81
C ASP A 91 -8.36 -3.72 11.31
N LEU A 92 -7.34 -2.87 11.21
CA LEU A 92 -5.94 -3.22 11.52
C LEU A 92 -5.60 -3.27 13.02
N VAL A 93 -6.56 -2.89 13.88
CA VAL A 93 -6.40 -2.91 15.34
C VAL A 93 -7.00 -4.19 15.90
N THR A 94 -8.22 -4.52 15.48
CA THR A 94 -9.05 -5.60 16.03
C THR A 94 -9.06 -6.86 15.16
N GLY A 95 -8.76 -6.75 13.86
CA GLY A 95 -8.88 -7.84 12.90
C GLY A 95 -10.32 -8.13 12.48
N ALA A 96 -11.30 -7.35 12.96
CA ALA A 96 -12.69 -7.51 12.54
C ALA A 96 -12.85 -7.06 11.08
N ALA A 97 -13.48 -7.92 10.27
CA ALA A 97 -13.82 -7.63 8.88
C ALA A 97 -15.28 -7.22 8.74
N THR A 98 -15.54 -6.25 7.87
CA THR A 98 -16.89 -5.79 7.51
C THR A 98 -17.14 -6.09 6.04
N LEU A 99 -18.21 -6.84 5.76
CA LEU A 99 -18.63 -7.13 4.38
C LEU A 99 -19.05 -5.82 3.70
N GLN A 100 -18.39 -5.48 2.60
CA GLN A 100 -18.74 -4.33 1.77
C GLN A 100 -19.68 -4.75 0.64
N ASN A 101 -19.31 -5.81 -0.07
CA ASN A 101 -20.03 -6.32 -1.23
C ASN A 101 -19.68 -7.79 -1.49
N SER A 102 -20.23 -8.38 -2.54
CA SER A 102 -19.82 -9.69 -3.04
C SER A 102 -19.59 -9.64 -4.54
N LEU A 103 -18.62 -10.42 -5.05
CA LEU A 103 -18.36 -10.52 -6.48
C LEU A 103 -19.61 -10.99 -7.20
N SER A 104 -19.96 -10.29 -8.27
CA SER A 104 -21.07 -10.65 -9.15
C SER A 104 -20.84 -10.16 -10.58
N PRO A 105 -21.45 -10.81 -11.59
CA PRO A 105 -22.07 -12.13 -11.49
C PRO A 105 -21.04 -13.27 -11.49
N LEU A 106 -19.76 -12.97 -11.69
CA LEU A 106 -18.68 -13.94 -11.81
C LEU A 106 -18.00 -14.20 -10.46
N GLY A 107 -17.60 -15.45 -10.24
CA GLY A 107 -16.76 -15.86 -9.11
C GLY A 107 -15.32 -16.08 -9.52
N PHE A 108 -14.40 -15.93 -8.58
CA PHE A 108 -12.98 -16.23 -8.79
C PHE A 108 -12.67 -17.66 -8.37
N THR A 109 -11.88 -18.38 -9.17
CA THR A 109 -11.70 -19.84 -9.05
C THR A 109 -10.24 -20.29 -8.97
N SER A 110 -9.27 -19.36 -8.97
CA SER A 110 -7.84 -19.71 -8.84
C SER A 110 -7.39 -20.01 -7.40
N GLY A 111 -8.27 -19.86 -6.41
CA GLY A 111 -7.92 -20.00 -5.01
C GLY A 111 -6.86 -18.98 -4.55
N GLN A 112 -6.00 -19.37 -3.60
CA GLN A 112 -4.99 -18.48 -2.99
C GLN A 112 -3.77 -18.22 -3.90
N GLN A 113 -3.68 -18.86 -5.07
CA GLN A 113 -2.68 -18.53 -6.09
C GLN A 113 -3.17 -17.31 -6.88
N SER A 114 -3.16 -16.15 -6.22
CA SER A 114 -3.81 -14.96 -6.76
C SER A 114 -3.08 -13.66 -6.45
N GLY A 115 -3.08 -12.75 -7.41
CA GLY A 115 -2.64 -11.36 -7.21
C GLY A 115 -3.85 -10.45 -7.03
N LEU A 116 -3.87 -9.67 -5.95
CA LEU A 116 -4.95 -8.73 -5.63
C LEU A 116 -4.35 -7.35 -5.34
N ASP A 117 -4.73 -6.34 -6.12
CA ASP A 117 -4.19 -4.98 -5.96
C ASP A 117 -5.13 -3.91 -6.57
N PHE A 118 -5.23 -2.75 -5.94
CA PHE A 118 -6.02 -1.62 -6.42
C PHE A 118 -5.25 -0.84 -7.46
N ASN A 119 -5.86 -0.65 -8.63
CA ASN A 119 -5.40 0.37 -9.55
C ASN A 119 -5.76 1.77 -9.01
N PRO A 120 -4.80 2.59 -8.58
CA PRO A 120 -5.09 3.89 -7.98
C PRO A 120 -5.58 4.95 -8.98
N ALA A 121 -5.45 4.71 -10.30
CA ALA A 121 -5.95 5.60 -11.34
C ALA A 121 -7.38 5.24 -11.79
N ALA A 122 -7.71 3.96 -11.82
CA ALA A 122 -9.05 3.49 -12.17
C ALA A 122 -9.98 3.39 -10.96
N ASP A 123 -9.42 3.36 -9.75
CA ASP A 123 -10.11 3.01 -8.50
C ASP A 123 -10.90 1.70 -8.66
N ARG A 124 -10.20 0.68 -9.15
CA ARG A 124 -10.72 -0.68 -9.37
C ARG A 124 -9.73 -1.68 -8.80
N LEU A 125 -10.27 -2.72 -8.20
CA LEU A 125 -9.47 -3.83 -7.70
C LEU A 125 -9.18 -4.80 -8.85
N ARG A 126 -7.92 -5.11 -9.09
CA ARG A 126 -7.48 -6.19 -9.98
C ARG A 126 -7.38 -7.47 -9.15
N LEU A 127 -7.91 -8.56 -9.66
CA LEU A 127 -7.75 -9.90 -9.10
C LEU A 127 -7.37 -10.85 -10.24
N VAL A 128 -6.14 -11.36 -10.20
CA VAL A 128 -5.58 -12.28 -11.19
C VAL A 128 -5.25 -13.63 -10.57
N GLY A 129 -5.19 -14.70 -11.35
CA GLY A 129 -4.85 -16.03 -10.86
C GLY A 129 -3.96 -16.85 -11.79
N SER A 130 -3.45 -17.97 -11.27
CA SER A 130 -2.70 -18.99 -12.00
C SER A 130 -3.54 -19.75 -13.05
N ASN A 131 -4.86 -19.55 -13.07
CA ASN A 131 -5.78 -20.09 -14.08
C ASN A 131 -6.19 -19.06 -15.14
N ASP A 132 -5.33 -18.06 -15.38
CA ASP A 132 -5.48 -16.95 -16.31
C ASP A 132 -6.65 -15.99 -16.06
N GLN A 133 -7.42 -16.18 -14.98
CA GLN A 133 -8.49 -15.24 -14.66
C GLN A 133 -7.92 -13.84 -14.44
N ASN A 134 -8.58 -12.85 -15.04
CA ASN A 134 -8.15 -11.46 -15.02
C ASN A 134 -9.35 -10.56 -14.68
N PHE A 135 -9.63 -10.36 -13.41
CA PHE A 135 -10.82 -9.62 -12.97
C PHE A 135 -10.48 -8.16 -12.69
N ARG A 136 -11.35 -7.26 -13.15
CA ARG A 136 -11.36 -5.85 -12.75
C ARG A 136 -12.66 -5.55 -12.04
N ILE A 137 -12.59 -5.22 -10.77
CA ILE A 137 -13.73 -5.22 -9.86
C ILE A 137 -14.01 -3.80 -9.37
N ASN A 138 -15.28 -3.40 -9.40
CA ASN A 138 -15.74 -2.24 -8.64
C ASN A 138 -16.15 -2.70 -7.24
N VAL A 139 -15.33 -2.42 -6.23
CA VAL A 139 -15.59 -2.86 -4.86
C VAL A 139 -16.79 -2.18 -4.21
N ASP A 140 -17.25 -1.04 -4.74
CA ASP A 140 -18.44 -0.33 -4.24
C ASP A 140 -19.76 -0.96 -4.71
N THR A 141 -19.71 -1.78 -5.77
CA THR A 141 -20.88 -2.49 -6.30
C THR A 141 -20.71 -4.01 -6.33
N GLY A 142 -19.50 -4.52 -6.11
CA GLY A 142 -19.16 -5.94 -6.27
C GLY A 142 -19.10 -6.42 -7.73
N VAL A 143 -19.34 -5.54 -8.70
CA VAL A 143 -19.47 -5.93 -10.11
C VAL A 143 -18.08 -6.14 -10.73
N VAL A 144 -17.88 -7.30 -11.34
CA VAL A 144 -16.76 -7.58 -12.24
C VAL A 144 -17.03 -6.84 -13.56
N ALA A 145 -16.04 -6.09 -14.06
CA ALA A 145 -16.18 -5.31 -15.27
C ALA A 145 -16.40 -6.20 -16.48
N ASP A 146 -17.35 -5.82 -17.32
CA ASP A 146 -17.62 -6.48 -18.59
C ASP A 146 -16.59 -6.04 -19.65
N PHE A 147 -15.86 -7.02 -20.18
CA PHE A 147 -14.79 -6.79 -21.14
C PHE A 147 -15.31 -6.39 -22.53
N ASP A 148 -16.37 -7.02 -22.99
CA ASP A 148 -16.97 -6.77 -24.31
C ASP A 148 -18.47 -6.52 -24.19
N LEU A 149 -18.85 -5.25 -24.23
CA LEU A 149 -20.24 -4.81 -24.14
C LEU A 149 -21.12 -5.25 -25.32
N ASN A 150 -20.53 -5.82 -26.38
CA ASN A 150 -21.29 -6.37 -27.51
C ASN A 150 -21.64 -7.86 -27.30
N THR A 151 -21.03 -8.52 -26.32
CA THR A 151 -21.31 -9.90 -25.96
C THR A 151 -22.36 -9.94 -24.84
N VAL A 152 -23.33 -10.86 -24.93
CA VAL A 152 -24.40 -10.96 -23.92
C VAL A 152 -23.85 -11.52 -22.61
N GLY A 153 -24.00 -10.76 -21.52
CA GLY A 153 -23.61 -11.15 -20.17
C GLY A 153 -22.18 -10.71 -19.82
N VAL A 154 -21.93 -10.51 -18.53
CA VAL A 154 -20.63 -10.00 -18.05
C VAL A 154 -19.51 -11.01 -18.32
N GLN A 155 -18.50 -10.59 -19.06
CA GLN A 155 -17.26 -11.34 -19.26
C GLN A 155 -16.13 -10.70 -18.44
N PRO A 156 -15.21 -11.49 -17.85
CA PRO A 156 -14.02 -10.91 -17.24
C PRO A 156 -13.13 -10.26 -18.30
N ASP A 157 -12.17 -9.41 -17.89
CA ASP A 157 -11.12 -8.96 -18.80
C ASP A 157 -10.41 -10.18 -19.41
N ALA A 158 -9.81 -10.02 -20.60
CA ALA A 158 -9.24 -11.14 -21.34
C ALA A 158 -8.21 -11.93 -20.51
N SER A 159 -8.20 -13.26 -20.72
CA SER A 159 -7.29 -14.20 -20.06
C SER A 159 -5.83 -13.75 -20.16
N LEU A 160 -5.09 -14.02 -19.10
CA LEU A 160 -3.66 -13.76 -19.09
C LEU A 160 -2.95 -14.59 -20.17
N ALA A 161 -2.09 -13.94 -20.94
CA ALA A 161 -1.30 -14.60 -21.97
C ALA A 161 -0.05 -13.79 -22.28
N TYR A 162 1.07 -14.46 -22.50
CA TYR A 162 2.29 -13.80 -22.98
C TYR A 162 2.07 -13.23 -24.39
N ALA A 163 2.61 -12.02 -24.60
CA ALA A 163 2.49 -11.31 -25.86
C ALA A 163 3.15 -12.10 -27.01
N PRO A 164 2.64 -12.00 -28.25
CA PRO A 164 3.36 -12.50 -29.41
C PRO A 164 4.75 -11.88 -29.51
N GLY A 165 5.79 -12.72 -29.59
CA GLY A 165 7.19 -12.28 -29.63
C GLY A 165 7.82 -12.04 -28.25
N ASP A 166 7.09 -12.21 -27.16
CA ASP A 166 7.68 -12.33 -25.83
C ASP A 166 8.56 -13.58 -25.73
N VAL A 167 9.56 -13.57 -24.84
CA VAL A 167 10.42 -14.74 -24.61
C VAL A 167 9.65 -15.96 -24.13
N ASN A 168 8.52 -15.75 -23.43
CA ASN A 168 7.62 -16.79 -22.94
C ASN A 168 6.36 -16.93 -23.81
N ALA A 169 6.36 -16.42 -25.06
CA ALA A 169 5.21 -16.52 -25.95
C ALA A 169 4.78 -17.99 -26.15
N GLY A 170 3.50 -18.28 -25.93
CA GLY A 170 2.92 -19.62 -26.03
C GLY A 170 3.08 -20.49 -24.78
N VAL A 171 3.76 -20.00 -23.75
CA VAL A 171 3.75 -20.60 -22.40
C VAL A 171 2.48 -20.18 -21.67
N ASP A 172 1.89 -21.11 -20.93
CA ASP A 172 0.75 -20.87 -20.04
C ASP A 172 1.21 -20.09 -18.80
N PRO A 173 0.74 -18.85 -18.57
CA PRO A 173 1.23 -18.04 -17.46
C PRO A 173 0.68 -18.51 -16.12
N ASN A 174 1.53 -18.45 -15.09
CA ASN A 174 1.20 -18.88 -13.74
C ASN A 174 1.39 -17.73 -12.75
N ILE A 175 0.50 -16.74 -12.83
CA ILE A 175 0.60 -15.51 -12.00
C ILE A 175 0.11 -15.77 -10.57
N THR A 176 0.99 -15.56 -9.59
CA THR A 176 0.65 -15.70 -8.15
C THR A 176 0.52 -14.38 -7.40
N ALA A 177 1.00 -13.26 -7.97
CA ALA A 177 0.97 -11.97 -7.29
C ALA A 177 0.98 -10.83 -8.32
N ALA A 178 0.40 -9.69 -7.98
CA ALA A 178 0.31 -8.53 -8.86
C ALA A 178 0.28 -7.23 -8.06
N ALA A 179 0.81 -6.14 -8.61
CA ALA A 179 0.85 -4.83 -7.95
C ALA A 179 0.88 -3.66 -8.95
N TYR A 180 0.19 -2.57 -8.62
CA TYR A 180 0.21 -1.32 -9.39
C TYR A 180 1.23 -0.32 -8.85
N THR A 181 1.93 0.36 -9.77
CA THR A 181 2.70 1.55 -9.40
C THR A 181 1.81 2.74 -9.07
N ASN A 182 2.38 3.74 -8.40
CA ASN A 182 1.76 5.03 -8.07
C ASN A 182 0.53 4.94 -7.15
N ALA A 183 0.52 3.98 -6.22
CA ALA A 183 -0.53 3.74 -5.22
C ALA A 183 -0.51 4.71 -4.02
N PHE A 184 -0.15 5.98 -4.26
CA PHE A 184 -0.13 7.00 -3.19
C PHE A 184 -1.56 7.46 -2.82
N ARG A 185 -1.77 7.84 -1.55
CA ARG A 185 -3.10 8.25 -1.03
C ARG A 185 -3.69 9.44 -1.82
N GLY A 186 -5.02 9.45 -1.98
CA GLY A 186 -5.77 10.56 -2.57
C GLY A 186 -6.54 10.21 -3.85
N ALA A 187 -7.09 11.24 -4.50
CA ALA A 187 -8.01 11.07 -5.63
C ALA A 187 -7.32 10.52 -6.90
N PRO A 188 -8.03 9.69 -7.70
CA PRO A 188 -7.47 8.99 -8.87
C PRO A 188 -7.12 9.89 -10.07
N ALA A 189 -7.72 11.08 -10.16
CA ALA A 189 -7.65 11.92 -11.35
C ALA A 189 -6.21 12.28 -11.77
N GLY A 190 -5.88 12.03 -13.03
CA GLY A 190 -4.58 12.37 -13.63
C GLY A 190 -3.41 11.45 -13.25
N ARG A 191 -3.69 10.30 -12.61
CA ARG A 191 -2.69 9.28 -12.30
C ARG A 191 -2.45 8.36 -13.50
N THR A 192 -1.21 7.93 -13.64
CA THR A 192 -0.80 6.86 -14.55
C THR A 192 -0.24 5.72 -13.72
N THR A 193 -0.52 4.49 -14.12
CA THR A 193 -0.15 3.29 -13.38
C THR A 193 0.38 2.25 -14.34
N GLN A 194 1.20 1.35 -13.82
CA GLN A 194 1.69 0.15 -14.50
C GLN A 194 1.36 -1.04 -13.62
N LEU A 195 0.82 -2.10 -14.22
CA LEU A 195 0.54 -3.36 -13.52
C LEU A 195 1.69 -4.33 -13.73
N TYR A 196 2.35 -4.70 -12.64
CA TYR A 196 3.34 -5.76 -12.63
C TYR A 196 2.75 -7.02 -12.01
N GLY A 197 3.26 -8.17 -12.41
CA GLY A 197 2.92 -9.47 -11.84
C GLY A 197 4.15 -10.36 -11.68
N ILE A 198 4.01 -11.40 -10.87
CA ILE A 198 5.02 -12.45 -10.71
C ILE A 198 4.46 -13.75 -11.27
N ASP A 199 5.13 -14.27 -12.29
CA ASP A 199 4.94 -15.65 -12.74
C ASP A 199 5.89 -16.56 -11.96
N PHE A 200 5.32 -17.42 -11.12
CA PHE A 200 6.13 -18.29 -10.26
C PHE A 200 6.66 -19.52 -11.00
N ALA A 201 6.02 -19.95 -12.10
CA ALA A 201 6.47 -21.12 -12.85
C ALA A 201 7.66 -20.77 -13.76
N GLN A 202 7.74 -19.52 -14.20
CA GLN A 202 8.81 -19.00 -15.04
C GLN A 202 9.88 -18.21 -14.26
N ASP A 203 9.67 -17.95 -12.97
CA ASP A 203 10.55 -17.12 -12.12
C ASP A 203 10.84 -15.74 -12.73
N VAL A 204 9.80 -15.07 -13.25
CA VAL A 204 9.93 -13.75 -13.90
C VAL A 204 8.98 -12.71 -13.31
N LEU A 205 9.47 -11.47 -13.32
CA LEU A 205 8.60 -10.30 -13.25
C LEU A 205 8.00 -10.05 -14.64
N VAL A 206 6.70 -9.81 -14.70
CA VAL A 206 5.98 -9.46 -15.93
C VAL A 206 5.33 -8.09 -15.80
N LEU A 207 5.24 -7.36 -16.91
CA LEU A 207 4.42 -6.17 -17.07
C LEU A 207 3.17 -6.55 -17.86
N GLN A 208 2.00 -6.39 -17.24
CA GLN A 208 0.72 -6.63 -17.91
C GLN A 208 0.29 -5.36 -18.65
N ASN A 209 0.47 -5.35 -19.97
CA ASN A 209 0.22 -4.18 -20.81
C ASN A 209 -0.33 -4.57 -22.20
N PRO A 210 -1.58 -4.19 -22.52
CA PRO A 210 -2.54 -3.50 -21.66
C PRO A 210 -3.20 -4.43 -20.62
N PRO A 211 -3.48 -3.97 -19.37
CA PRO A 211 -4.06 -4.81 -18.32
C PRO A 211 -5.35 -5.54 -18.71
N ASN A 212 -6.28 -4.84 -19.35
CA ASN A 212 -7.58 -5.42 -19.67
C ASN A 212 -7.51 -6.47 -20.80
N ALA A 213 -6.44 -6.47 -21.61
CA ALA A 213 -6.24 -7.50 -22.63
C ALA A 213 -5.46 -8.72 -22.09
N GLY A 214 -5.13 -8.75 -20.80
CA GLY A 214 -4.38 -9.85 -20.18
C GLY A 214 -2.95 -10.02 -20.70
N THR A 215 -2.47 -9.13 -21.57
CA THR A 215 -1.20 -9.29 -22.27
C THR A 215 0.00 -9.11 -21.32
N LEU A 216 0.80 -10.15 -21.16
CA LEU A 216 2.00 -10.18 -20.34
C LEU A 216 3.24 -9.96 -21.19
N ASN A 217 4.12 -9.06 -20.74
CA ASN A 217 5.44 -8.83 -21.32
C ASN A 217 6.46 -9.14 -20.23
N THR A 218 7.38 -10.07 -20.48
CA THR A 218 8.43 -10.44 -19.55
C THR A 218 9.38 -9.26 -19.36
N VAL A 219 9.57 -8.85 -18.11
CA VAL A 219 10.54 -7.79 -17.74
C VAL A 219 11.91 -8.40 -17.56
N GLY A 220 11.99 -9.48 -16.77
CA GLY A 220 13.22 -10.21 -16.54
C GLY A 220 13.10 -11.23 -15.41
N SER A 221 14.13 -12.06 -15.27
CA SER A 221 14.18 -13.09 -14.25
C SER A 221 14.30 -12.50 -12.85
N LEU A 222 13.54 -13.09 -11.90
CA LEU A 222 13.66 -12.82 -10.47
C LEU A 222 15.04 -13.25 -9.95
N GLY A 223 15.68 -14.25 -10.57
CA GLY A 223 16.95 -14.83 -10.13
C GLY A 223 16.82 -15.70 -8.87
N VAL A 224 15.59 -16.04 -8.48
CA VAL A 224 15.23 -16.93 -7.36
C VAL A 224 14.06 -17.79 -7.81
N ASP A 225 13.97 -19.00 -7.26
CA ASP A 225 12.79 -19.88 -7.39
C ASP A 225 11.67 -19.32 -6.52
N PHE A 226 10.63 -18.79 -7.15
CA PHE A 226 9.50 -18.16 -6.48
C PHE A 226 8.40 -19.19 -6.21
N GLY A 227 7.88 -19.17 -4.99
CA GLY A 227 6.86 -20.13 -4.57
C GLY A 227 5.53 -19.91 -5.30
N ALA A 228 4.79 -20.99 -5.47
CA ALA A 228 3.44 -20.99 -6.03
C ALA A 228 2.40 -20.20 -5.20
N LEU A 229 2.78 -19.83 -3.98
CA LEU A 229 2.08 -18.90 -3.11
C LEU A 229 3.07 -17.80 -2.72
N GLY A 230 2.63 -16.56 -2.82
CA GLY A 230 3.42 -15.40 -2.44
C GLY A 230 2.60 -14.13 -2.44
N GLY A 231 3.25 -13.01 -2.14
CA GLY A 231 2.65 -11.69 -2.20
C GLY A 231 3.56 -10.70 -2.89
N PHE A 232 2.98 -9.66 -3.48
CA PHE A 232 3.70 -8.60 -4.16
C PHE A 232 2.94 -7.30 -4.01
N ASP A 233 3.64 -6.22 -3.65
CA ASP A 233 3.07 -4.88 -3.54
C ASP A 233 4.14 -3.84 -3.94
N ILE A 234 3.69 -2.73 -4.54
CA ILE A 234 4.52 -1.58 -4.85
C ILE A 234 4.08 -0.40 -3.98
N PHE A 235 4.88 -0.12 -2.95
CA PHE A 235 4.66 1.04 -2.10
C PHE A 235 5.01 2.33 -2.85
N SER A 236 4.07 3.27 -2.90
CA SER A 236 4.28 4.61 -3.48
C SER A 236 4.00 5.71 -2.45
N PRO A 237 5.02 6.38 -1.89
CA PRO A 237 4.79 7.51 -0.99
C PRO A 237 4.31 8.77 -1.74
N SER A 238 4.67 8.90 -3.02
CA SER A 238 4.32 10.02 -3.88
C SER A 238 4.43 9.64 -5.36
N LYS A 239 3.96 10.53 -6.26
CA LYS A 239 3.98 10.28 -7.71
C LYS A 239 5.39 10.00 -8.22
N GLY A 240 5.56 8.87 -8.91
CA GLY A 240 6.81 8.47 -9.56
C GLY A 240 7.80 7.80 -8.61
N ILE A 241 7.53 7.76 -7.31
CA ILE A 241 8.35 7.05 -6.33
C ILE A 241 7.69 5.70 -6.04
N ASN A 242 8.38 4.61 -6.34
CA ASN A 242 7.88 3.25 -6.22
C ASN A 242 8.96 2.35 -5.62
N THR A 243 8.59 1.60 -4.59
CA THR A 243 9.44 0.56 -3.99
C THR A 243 8.67 -0.75 -3.97
N ALA A 244 9.14 -1.72 -4.74
CA ALA A 244 8.47 -3.00 -4.91
C ALA A 244 9.00 -4.04 -3.92
N PHE A 245 8.08 -4.72 -3.24
CA PHE A 245 8.37 -5.79 -2.30
C PHE A 245 7.63 -7.05 -2.70
N ALA A 246 8.29 -8.19 -2.59
CA ALA A 246 7.66 -9.49 -2.77
C ALA A 246 7.94 -10.39 -1.55
N ALA A 247 7.02 -11.30 -1.26
CA ALA A 247 7.21 -12.36 -0.29
C ALA A 247 6.99 -13.71 -0.96
N SER A 248 7.94 -14.62 -0.79
CA SER A 248 7.85 -16.01 -1.24
C SER A 248 8.33 -16.90 -0.09
N GLY A 249 7.54 -17.93 0.24
CA GLY A 249 7.72 -18.69 1.48
C GLY A 249 7.72 -17.74 2.68
N SER A 250 8.85 -17.68 3.40
CA SER A 250 9.04 -16.74 4.51
C SER A 250 10.19 -15.77 4.26
N THR A 251 10.55 -15.47 3.01
CA THR A 251 11.58 -14.48 2.69
C THR A 251 10.96 -13.24 2.07
N LEU A 252 11.34 -12.07 2.59
CA LEU A 252 11.04 -10.79 1.97
C LEU A 252 12.09 -10.45 0.92
N TYR A 253 11.66 -9.98 -0.24
CA TYR A 253 12.49 -9.50 -1.33
C TYR A 253 12.15 -8.06 -1.67
N LYS A 254 13.16 -7.29 -2.09
CA LYS A 254 12.95 -6.12 -2.95
C LYS A 254 13.04 -6.54 -4.40
N ILE A 255 12.13 -6.05 -5.23
CA ILE A 255 12.12 -6.30 -6.67
C ILE A 255 12.58 -5.05 -7.40
N ASP A 256 13.56 -5.20 -8.28
CA ASP A 256 13.95 -4.15 -9.22
C ASP A 256 12.98 -4.14 -10.41
N LEU A 257 12.05 -3.18 -10.44
CA LEU A 257 11.02 -3.12 -11.48
C LEU A 257 11.56 -3.00 -12.93
N PRO A 258 12.70 -2.33 -13.20
CA PRO A 258 13.27 -2.30 -14.55
C PRO A 258 13.86 -3.62 -15.04
N THR A 259 14.45 -4.44 -14.15
CA THR A 259 15.17 -5.66 -14.54
C THR A 259 14.49 -6.96 -14.12
N GLY A 260 13.50 -6.89 -13.23
CA GLY A 260 12.87 -8.05 -12.60
C GLY A 260 13.65 -8.64 -11.42
N LYS A 261 14.91 -8.25 -11.18
CA LYS A 261 15.77 -8.93 -10.21
C LYS A 261 15.24 -8.82 -8.77
N ALA A 262 15.11 -9.96 -8.10
CA ALA A 262 14.80 -10.04 -6.68
C ALA A 262 16.07 -9.99 -5.82
N THR A 263 16.01 -9.24 -4.72
CA THR A 263 17.08 -9.16 -3.72
C THR A 263 16.51 -9.43 -2.32
N ALA A 264 16.96 -10.51 -1.68
CA ALA A 264 16.51 -10.89 -0.34
C ALA A 264 16.80 -9.76 0.68
N GLN A 265 15.80 -9.44 1.51
CA GLN A 265 15.88 -8.48 2.61
C GLN A 265 15.95 -9.17 3.97
N GLY A 266 15.44 -10.40 4.08
CA GLY A 266 15.51 -11.19 5.30
C GLY A 266 14.31 -12.14 5.45
N THR A 267 14.36 -12.94 6.51
CA THR A 267 13.26 -13.84 6.89
C THR A 267 12.13 -13.05 7.55
N ILE A 268 10.90 -13.33 7.14
CA ILE A 268 9.67 -12.78 7.73
C ILE A 268 9.33 -13.60 8.97
N GLY A 269 9.20 -12.93 10.11
CA GLY A 269 8.91 -13.57 11.38
C GLY A 269 9.98 -14.61 11.74
N ARG A 270 9.53 -15.82 12.09
CA ARG A 270 10.40 -16.94 12.46
C ARG A 270 10.74 -17.89 11.31
N GLY A 271 10.28 -17.59 10.10
CA GLY A 271 10.49 -18.47 8.94
C GLY A 271 9.56 -19.68 8.87
N ASP A 272 8.47 -19.67 9.64
CA ASP A 272 7.56 -20.81 9.83
C ASP A 272 6.19 -20.62 9.18
N THR A 273 5.97 -19.47 8.53
CA THR A 273 4.66 -19.06 8.05
C THR A 273 4.77 -18.62 6.59
N PRO A 274 4.30 -19.42 5.62
CA PRO A 274 4.21 -18.99 4.23
C PRO A 274 3.15 -17.90 4.07
N LEU A 275 3.39 -16.98 3.15
CA LEU A 275 2.47 -15.89 2.81
C LEU A 275 1.82 -16.12 1.44
N ILE A 276 0.57 -15.70 1.32
CA ILE A 276 -0.25 -15.73 0.10
C ILE A 276 -0.61 -14.34 -0.42
N GLY A 277 -0.11 -13.29 0.24
CA GLY A 277 -0.42 -11.91 -0.11
C GLY A 277 0.44 -10.94 0.68
N LEU A 278 0.63 -9.75 0.13
CA LEU A 278 1.40 -8.67 0.74
C LEU A 278 0.70 -7.36 0.42
N ALA A 279 0.55 -6.50 1.42
CA ALA A 279 0.01 -5.16 1.26
C ALA A 279 0.91 -4.13 1.96
N ALA A 280 1.12 -2.96 1.37
CA ALA A 280 1.97 -1.90 1.88
C ALA A 280 1.18 -0.63 2.18
N THR A 281 1.47 0.01 3.32
CA THR A 281 0.98 1.36 3.61
C THR A 281 2.04 2.16 4.33
N SER A 282 1.87 3.47 4.31
CA SER A 282 2.56 4.36 5.23
C SER A 282 1.92 4.26 6.63
N VAL A 283 2.76 4.30 7.67
CA VAL A 283 2.33 4.52 9.05
C VAL A 283 2.83 5.90 9.46
N PRO A 284 1.97 6.81 9.94
CA PRO A 284 2.44 8.04 10.56
C PRO A 284 3.27 7.66 11.78
N GLU A 285 4.50 8.16 11.89
CA GLU A 285 5.27 8.03 13.14
C GLU A 285 4.40 8.47 14.32
N PRO A 286 4.46 7.78 15.48
CA PRO A 286 3.75 8.24 16.66
C PRO A 286 4.13 9.69 16.90
N ALA A 287 3.17 10.61 16.78
CA ALA A 287 3.40 11.98 17.19
C ALA A 287 3.77 11.93 18.67
N THR A 288 5.05 12.13 18.99
CA THR A 288 5.49 12.30 20.37
C THR A 288 4.58 13.34 21.01
N LEU A 289 3.79 12.93 22.00
CA LEU A 289 2.77 13.68 22.74
C LEU A 289 3.31 14.88 23.53
N SER A 290 4.46 15.44 23.14
CA SER A 290 5.18 16.50 23.86
C SER A 290 4.49 17.86 23.80
N SER A 291 3.45 18.07 22.98
CA SER A 291 2.79 19.36 22.81
C SER A 291 1.53 19.57 23.66
N LEU A 292 1.03 18.57 24.38
CA LEU A 292 -0.23 18.67 25.15
C LEU A 292 -0.05 18.89 26.66
N ILE A 293 1.17 18.98 27.18
CA ILE A 293 1.42 19.25 28.62
C ILE A 293 1.83 20.73 28.85
N GLY A 294 2.11 21.51 27.81
CA GLY A 294 2.64 22.88 27.92
C GLY A 294 1.63 24.02 28.13
N LEU A 295 0.31 23.79 28.02
CA LEU A 295 -0.71 24.84 28.10
C LEU A 295 -1.58 24.79 29.37
N GLY A 296 -1.26 23.92 30.33
CA GLY A 296 -2.04 23.70 31.55
C GLY A 296 -1.56 24.38 32.83
N ILE A 297 -0.46 25.15 32.83
CA ILE A 297 0.10 25.77 34.06
C ILE A 297 0.46 27.27 33.87
N VAL A 298 -0.40 28.05 33.22
CA VAL A 298 -0.32 29.54 33.27
C VAL A 298 -1.55 30.16 33.97
N GLY A 299 -2.44 29.34 34.54
CA GLY A 299 -3.51 29.79 35.41
C GLY A 299 -3.25 29.39 36.86
N LEU A 300 -3.07 30.39 37.74
CA LEU A 300 -2.97 30.35 39.22
C LEU A 300 -1.57 30.51 39.82
N LEU A 301 -0.96 31.70 39.69
CA LEU A 301 -0.11 32.26 40.76
C LEU A 301 -0.18 33.81 40.77
N SER A 302 -1.33 34.40 41.11
CA SER A 302 -1.34 35.75 41.72
C SER A 302 -1.54 35.58 43.23
N ARG A 303 -0.39 35.44 43.90
CA ARG A 303 -0.26 35.24 45.34
C ARG A 303 -0.70 36.52 46.07
N ARG A 304 -1.79 36.43 46.84
CA ARG A 304 -2.06 37.31 47.98
C ARG A 304 -0.97 37.17 49.05
N ARG A 305 -0.47 38.29 49.58
CA ARG A 305 -0.25 38.62 51.03
C ARG A 305 0.47 39.99 51.10
N ARG A 306 -0.17 41.04 51.68
CA ARG A 306 -0.15 41.49 53.10
C ARG A 306 1.24 42.04 53.52
N SER A 307 1.45 43.20 54.14
CA SER A 307 0.82 43.78 55.35
C SER A 307 1.13 45.28 55.54
N ALA A 308 0.43 45.88 56.50
CA ALA A 308 0.46 47.23 57.07
C ALA A 308 1.82 47.81 57.50
N GLN A 309 1.97 49.13 57.35
CA GLN A 309 1.94 50.15 58.41
C GLN A 309 1.50 51.49 57.81
#